data_AF-A0A2N6VJ21-F1
#
_entry.id   AF-A0A2N6VJ21-F1
#
_cell.length_a   1.000
_cell.length_b   1.000
_cell.length_c   1.000
_cell.angle_alpha   90.00
_cell.angle_beta   90.00
_cell.angle_gamma   90.00
#
_symmetry.space_group_name_H-M   'P 1'
#
loop_
_entity.id
_entity.type
_entity.pdbx_description
1 polymer ?
#
loop_
_entity_poly.entity_id
_entity_poly.type
_entity_poly.pdbx_seq_one_letter_code
_entity_poly.pdbx_strand_id
1 'polypeptide(L)'
;DHVDSSAEAQANKAVTDAVPGAEPRTVPTSNDSLKIETRQLNDDEMQKVRDSLIESFEVSAENVTSNFVGPLWGQNITKKMTLALVIYVGLALIIMALYFRTFKMSLAAIVGLFFVMVLTTGIYAATGFEITPEAIIGFLTVLSFSLYDTVVV
;
A
#
# COMPACT_ATOMS: atom_id res chain seq x y z
N ASP A 1 18.69 -13.44 -7.30
CA ASP A 1 17.50 -12.63 -7.57
C ASP A 1 16.40 -13.49 -8.21
N HIS A 2 16.15 -14.68 -7.67
CA HIS A 2 15.08 -15.59 -8.07
C HIS A 2 14.55 -16.15 -6.76
N VAL A 3 13.45 -15.59 -6.24
CA VAL A 3 12.53 -16.45 -5.52
C VAL A 3 11.98 -17.36 -6.60
N ASP A 4 12.22 -18.67 -6.48
CA ASP A 4 11.95 -19.62 -7.54
C ASP A 4 10.50 -19.45 -7.99
N SER A 5 10.28 -19.17 -9.27
CA SER A 5 8.94 -19.17 -9.88
C SER A 5 8.17 -20.46 -9.59
N SER A 6 8.91 -21.53 -9.27
CA SER A 6 8.41 -22.80 -8.73
C SER A 6 7.69 -22.63 -7.39
N ALA A 7 8.27 -21.91 -6.43
CA ALA A 7 7.69 -21.70 -5.10
C ALA A 7 6.41 -20.85 -5.18
N GLU A 8 6.40 -19.82 -6.04
CA GLU A 8 5.19 -19.02 -6.29
C GLU A 8 4.08 -19.86 -6.94
N ALA A 9 4.42 -20.64 -7.96
CA ALA A 9 3.46 -21.54 -8.62
C ALA A 9 2.93 -22.61 -7.67
N GLN A 10 3.79 -23.17 -6.81
CA GLN A 10 3.43 -24.15 -5.80
C GLN A 10 2.50 -23.56 -4.73
N ALA A 11 2.80 -22.35 -4.23
CA ALA A 11 1.95 -21.65 -3.28
C ALA A 11 0.57 -21.34 -3.87
N ASN A 12 0.52 -20.80 -5.09
CA ASN A 12 -0.75 -20.50 -5.77
C ASN A 12 -1.59 -21.75 -6.00
N LYS A 13 -0.93 -22.86 -6.35
CA LYS A 13 -1.59 -24.15 -6.52
C LYS A 13 -2.14 -24.69 -5.20
N ALA A 14 -1.33 -24.72 -4.14
CA ALA A 14 -1.75 -25.20 -2.81
C ALA A 14 -3.00 -24.44 -2.31
N VAL A 15 -3.00 -23.12 -2.45
CA VAL A 15 -4.13 -22.27 -2.03
C VAL A 15 -5.38 -22.53 -2.89
N THR A 16 -5.21 -22.68 -4.20
CA THR A 16 -6.35 -22.91 -5.13
C THR A 16 -6.94 -24.31 -4.97
N ASP A 17 -6.09 -25.31 -4.72
CA ASP A 17 -6.51 -26.70 -4.46
C ASP A 17 -7.26 -26.81 -3.12
N ALA A 18 -6.82 -26.06 -2.09
CA ALA A 18 -7.49 -26.01 -0.80
C ALA A 18 -8.83 -25.26 -0.85
N VAL A 19 -8.88 -24.13 -1.56
CA VAL A 19 -10.07 -23.28 -1.68
C VAL A 19 -10.21 -22.77 -3.12
N PRO A 20 -11.11 -23.36 -3.92
CA PRO A 20 -11.40 -22.87 -5.26
C PRO A 20 -11.87 -21.41 -5.23
N GLY A 21 -11.27 -20.57 -6.08
CA GLY A 21 -11.59 -19.14 -6.18
C GLY A 21 -11.02 -18.28 -5.05
N ALA A 22 -9.98 -18.73 -4.34
CA ALA A 22 -9.25 -17.91 -3.37
C ALA A 22 -8.44 -16.76 -4.02
N GLU A 23 -8.21 -16.82 -5.34
CA GLU A 23 -7.45 -15.83 -6.14
C GLU A 23 -6.15 -15.39 -5.45
N PRO A 24 -5.20 -16.32 -5.22
CA PRO A 24 -3.97 -16.01 -4.50
C PRO A 24 -3.07 -15.07 -5.30
N ARG A 25 -2.51 -14.09 -4.60
CA ARG A 25 -1.43 -13.22 -5.06
C ARG A 25 -0.21 -13.43 -4.18
N THR A 26 0.87 -13.88 -4.78
CA THR A 26 2.15 -14.12 -4.09
C THR A 26 3.06 -12.91 -4.21
N VAL A 27 3.64 -12.50 -3.10
CA VAL A 27 4.63 -11.43 -3.03
C VAL A 27 5.86 -11.95 -2.27
N PRO A 28 7.03 -12.08 -2.91
CA PRO A 28 8.25 -12.46 -2.22
C PRO A 28 8.64 -11.38 -1.19
N THR A 29 8.86 -11.78 0.05
CA THR A 29 9.26 -10.87 1.15
C THR A 29 10.75 -10.95 1.43
N SER A 30 11.32 -12.15 1.41
CA SER A 30 12.75 -12.40 1.60
C SER A 30 13.15 -13.68 0.86
N ASN A 31 14.44 -14.04 0.93
CA ASN A 31 14.96 -15.27 0.30
C ASN A 31 14.28 -16.55 0.82
N ASP A 32 13.70 -16.51 2.02
CA ASP A 32 13.11 -17.67 2.70
C ASP A 32 11.67 -17.39 3.20
N SER A 33 11.04 -16.33 2.70
CA SER A 33 9.66 -16.00 3.10
C SER A 33 8.82 -15.44 1.96
N LEU A 34 7.59 -15.97 1.87
CA LEU A 34 6.60 -15.61 0.87
C LEU A 34 5.36 -15.05 1.57
N LYS A 35 4.84 -13.93 1.08
CA LYS A 35 3.52 -13.43 1.48
C LYS A 35 2.49 -13.89 0.46
N ILE A 36 1.39 -14.45 0.94
CA ILE A 36 0.26 -14.87 0.10
C ILE A 36 -0.95 -14.04 0.51
N GLU A 37 -1.51 -13.31 -0.43
CA GLU A 37 -2.74 -12.53 -0.27
C GLU A 37 -3.87 -13.24 -1.01
N THR A 38 -5.04 -13.35 -0.40
CA THR A 38 -6.22 -13.97 -1.01
C THR A 38 -7.42 -13.04 -0.86
N ARG A 39 -8.54 -13.40 -1.50
CA ARG A 39 -9.83 -12.84 -1.06
C ARG A 39 -10.08 -13.15 0.42
N GLN A 40 -11.09 -12.49 0.99
CA GLN A 40 -11.56 -12.84 2.32
C GLN A 40 -11.98 -14.32 2.36
N LEU A 41 -11.33 -15.06 3.25
CA LEU A 41 -11.63 -16.46 3.57
C LEU A 41 -12.36 -16.51 4.92
N ASN A 42 -13.24 -17.47 5.10
CA ASN A 42 -13.77 -17.81 6.42
C ASN A 42 -12.76 -18.64 7.23
N ASP A 43 -13.03 -18.86 8.52
CA ASP A 43 -12.10 -19.55 9.43
C ASP A 43 -11.78 -20.99 8.96
N ASP A 44 -12.76 -21.71 8.42
CA ASP A 44 -12.59 -23.07 7.91
C ASP A 44 -11.75 -23.10 6.62
N GLU A 45 -12.01 -22.17 5.72
CA GLU A 45 -11.21 -21.96 4.50
C GLU A 45 -9.76 -21.59 4.85
N MET A 46 -9.56 -20.72 5.85
CA MET A 46 -8.24 -20.29 6.29
C MET A 46 -7.44 -21.44 6.92
N GLN A 47 -8.08 -22.31 7.70
CA GLN A 47 -7.44 -23.53 8.21
C GLN A 47 -7.03 -24.47 7.08
N LYS A 48 -7.90 -24.73 6.11
CA LYS A 48 -7.57 -25.59 4.95
C LYS A 48 -6.38 -25.06 4.16
N VAL A 49 -6.34 -23.75 3.92
CA VAL A 49 -5.21 -23.11 3.23
C VAL A 49 -3.93 -23.24 4.05
N ARG A 50 -4.00 -23.04 5.37
CA ARG A 50 -2.85 -23.20 6.26
C ARG A 50 -2.31 -24.62 6.23
N ASP A 51 -3.17 -25.63 6.36
CA ASP A 51 -2.78 -27.04 6.36
C ASP A 51 -2.18 -27.45 5.01
N SER A 52 -2.78 -26.99 3.90
CA SER A 52 -2.27 -27.25 2.55
C SER A 52 -0.90 -26.62 2.31
N LEU A 53 -0.64 -25.42 2.84
CA LEU A 53 0.67 -24.78 2.76
C LEU A 53 1.73 -25.49 3.62
N ILE A 54 1.36 -25.96 4.81
CA ILE A 54 2.23 -26.78 5.67
C ILE A 54 2.65 -28.07 4.95
N GLU A 55 1.70 -28.78 4.34
CA GLU A 55 1.97 -30.01 3.61
C GLU A 55 2.80 -29.75 2.34
N SER A 56 2.48 -28.69 1.60
CA SER A 56 3.16 -28.39 0.33
C SER A 56 4.61 -27.95 0.50
N PHE A 57 4.93 -27.22 1.58
CA PHE A 57 6.27 -26.69 1.82
C PHE A 57 7.05 -27.44 2.92
N GLU A 58 6.47 -28.50 3.50
CA GLU A 58 7.06 -29.31 4.57
C GLU A 58 7.58 -28.47 5.76
N VAL A 59 6.88 -27.37 6.09
CA VAL A 59 7.26 -26.44 7.16
C VAL A 59 6.46 -26.67 8.44
N SER A 60 7.03 -26.30 9.59
CA SER A 60 6.29 -26.30 10.86
C SER A 60 5.10 -25.33 10.83
N ALA A 61 4.02 -25.66 11.55
CA ALA A 61 2.86 -24.79 11.71
C ALA A 61 3.18 -23.42 12.31
N GLU A 62 4.29 -23.32 13.05
CA GLU A 62 4.83 -22.08 13.63
C GLU A 62 5.37 -21.12 12.56
N ASN A 63 5.78 -21.64 11.40
CA ASN A 63 6.31 -20.85 10.29
C ASN A 63 5.22 -20.31 9.36
N VAL A 64 3.95 -20.71 9.57
CA VAL A 64 2.81 -20.21 8.78
C VAL A 64 1.98 -19.27 9.64
N THR A 65 2.12 -17.97 9.39
CA THR A 65 1.37 -16.90 10.05
C THR A 65 0.20 -16.44 9.18
N SER A 66 -1.02 -16.53 9.70
CA SER A 66 -2.22 -15.99 9.06
C SER A 66 -2.59 -14.64 9.66
N ASN A 67 -2.62 -13.59 8.83
CA ASN A 67 -3.12 -12.28 9.21
C ASN A 67 -4.43 -11.98 8.46
N PHE A 68 -5.48 -11.64 9.21
CA PHE A 68 -6.76 -11.25 8.63
C PHE A 68 -6.99 -9.75 8.84
N VAL A 69 -7.19 -9.02 7.73
CA VAL A 69 -7.55 -7.61 7.76
C VAL A 69 -9.05 -7.48 7.53
N GLY A 70 -9.77 -7.09 8.58
CA GLY A 70 -11.23 -6.95 8.52
C GLY A 70 -11.69 -5.81 7.61
N PRO A 71 -12.83 -5.95 6.90
CA PRO A 71 -13.36 -4.93 6.00
C PRO A 71 -13.55 -3.57 6.66
N LEU A 72 -13.99 -3.55 7.93
CA LEU A 72 -14.17 -2.33 8.71
C LEU A 72 -12.84 -1.63 9.01
N TRP A 73 -11.79 -2.39 9.29
CA TRP A 73 -10.47 -1.81 9.55
C TRP A 73 -9.91 -1.17 8.28
N GLY A 74 -10.00 -1.87 7.15
CA GLY A 74 -9.63 -1.36 5.82
C GLY A 74 -10.36 -0.07 5.46
N GLN A 75 -11.69 -0.05 5.59
CA GLN A 75 -12.47 1.16 5.33
C GLN A 75 -12.09 2.32 6.26
N ASN A 76 -11.89 2.03 7.55
CA ASN A 76 -11.52 3.05 8.52
C ASN A 76 -10.13 3.61 8.27
N ILE A 77 -9.14 2.77 7.93
CA ILE A 77 -7.78 3.23 7.66
C ILE A 77 -7.73 4.03 6.36
N THR A 78 -8.39 3.57 5.30
CA THR A 78 -8.49 4.31 4.03
C THR A 78 -9.14 5.67 4.22
N LYS A 79 -10.23 5.74 5.00
CA LYS A 79 -10.86 7.03 5.33
C LYS A 79 -9.91 7.97 6.08
N LYS A 80 -9.13 7.46 7.03
CA LYS A 80 -8.13 8.26 7.78
C LYS A 80 -7.00 8.74 6.88
N MET A 81 -6.48 7.87 6.02
CA MET A 81 -5.43 8.21 5.04
C MET A 81 -5.86 9.35 4.12
N THR A 82 -7.04 9.20 3.50
CA THR A 82 -7.58 10.22 2.60
C THR A 82 -7.87 11.53 3.34
N LEU A 83 -8.43 11.46 4.56
CA LEU A 83 -8.71 12.65 5.36
C LEU A 83 -7.42 13.39 5.75
N ALA A 84 -6.38 12.67 6.18
CA ALA A 84 -5.08 13.25 6.53
C ALA A 84 -4.47 13.99 5.32
N LEU A 85 -4.52 13.36 4.14
CA LEU A 85 -4.05 13.97 2.89
C LEU A 85 -4.83 15.25 2.55
N VAL A 86 -6.16 15.20 2.60
CA VAL A 86 -7.01 16.37 2.28
C VAL A 86 -6.78 17.51 3.27
N ILE A 87 -6.70 17.22 4.57
CA ILE A 87 -6.43 18.23 5.60
C ILE A 87 -5.05 18.86 5.36
N TYR A 88 -4.03 18.05 5.10
CA TYR A 88 -2.69 18.56 4.84
C TYR A 88 -2.65 19.47 3.61
N VAL A 89 -3.21 19.03 2.49
CA VAL A 89 -3.27 19.85 1.27
C VAL A 89 -4.06 21.13 1.52
N GLY A 90 -5.21 21.06 2.19
CA GLY A 90 -6.00 22.24 2.56
C GLY A 90 -5.20 23.24 3.39
N LEU A 91 -4.48 22.78 4.41
CA LEU A 91 -3.61 23.63 5.24
C LEU A 91 -2.46 24.21 4.42
N ALA A 92 -1.82 23.43 3.55
CA ALA A 92 -0.78 23.91 2.67
C ALA A 92 -1.28 25.03 1.75
N LEU A 93 -2.46 24.88 1.14
CA LEU A 93 -3.09 25.91 0.30
C LEU A 93 -3.39 27.18 1.10
N ILE A 94 -3.90 27.05 2.33
CA ILE A 94 -4.16 28.19 3.23
C ILE A 94 -2.84 28.91 3.56
N ILE A 95 -1.81 28.17 3.93
CA ILE A 95 -0.48 28.74 4.22
C ILE A 95 0.07 29.45 2.98
N MET A 96 -0.02 28.85 1.80
CA MET A 96 0.41 29.49 0.54
C MET A 96 -0.35 30.79 0.27
N ALA A 97 -1.67 30.80 0.48
CA ALA A 97 -2.50 31.98 0.25
C ALA A 97 -2.17 33.12 1.25
N LEU A 98 -1.82 32.79 2.49
CA LEU A 98 -1.41 33.76 3.51
C LEU A 98 0.04 34.25 3.30
N TYR A 99 0.93 33.34 2.90
CA TYR A 99 2.34 33.64 2.66
C TYR A 99 2.51 34.51 1.41
N PHE A 100 1.93 34.08 0.28
CA PHE A 100 2.02 34.79 -0.98
C PHE A 100 0.89 35.83 -1.11
N ARG A 101 1.24 37.09 -0.84
CA ARG A 101 0.31 38.25 -0.95
C ARG A 101 -0.17 38.55 -2.38
N THR A 102 0.40 37.91 -3.40
CA THR A 102 0.05 38.14 -4.81
C THR A 102 -0.58 36.89 -5.41
N PHE A 103 -1.77 37.04 -6.00
CA PHE A 103 -2.55 35.96 -6.59
C PHE A 103 -1.78 35.11 -7.62
N LYS A 104 -0.93 35.74 -8.42
CA LYS A 104 -0.12 35.05 -9.45
C LYS A 104 0.88 34.05 -8.85
N MET A 105 1.54 34.44 -7.75
CA MET A 105 2.53 33.59 -7.05
C MET A 105 1.82 32.45 -6.32
N SER A 106 0.70 32.75 -5.65
CA SER A 106 -0.13 31.74 -4.99
C SER A 106 -0.61 30.69 -5.99
N LEU A 107 -1.11 31.09 -7.16
CA LEU A 107 -1.55 30.14 -8.18
C LEU A 107 -0.39 29.27 -8.70
N ALA A 108 0.78 29.85 -8.95
CA ALA A 108 1.96 29.09 -9.39
C ALA A 108 2.40 28.05 -8.34
N ALA A 109 2.42 28.43 -7.05
CA ALA A 109 2.74 27.54 -5.94
C ALA A 109 1.76 26.37 -5.83
N ILE A 110 0.45 26.66 -5.96
CA ILE A 110 -0.60 25.64 -5.91
C ILE A 110 -0.46 24.64 -7.06
N VAL A 111 -0.22 25.13 -8.28
CA VAL A 111 0.00 24.28 -9.45
C VAL A 111 1.25 23.43 -9.29
N GLY A 112 2.34 24.00 -8.76
CA GLY A 112 3.57 23.27 -8.46
C GLY A 112 3.36 22.14 -7.46
N LEU A 113 2.69 22.43 -6.33
CA LEU A 113 2.37 21.42 -5.32
C LEU A 113 1.49 20.30 -5.88
N PHE A 114 0.49 20.66 -6.69
CA PHE A 114 -0.38 19.68 -7.34
C PHE A 114 0.39 18.80 -8.33
N PHE A 115 1.28 19.39 -9.13
CA PHE A 115 2.14 18.65 -10.05
C PHE A 115 3.02 17.64 -9.32
N VAL A 116 3.68 18.06 -8.22
CA VAL A 116 4.50 17.15 -7.40
C VAL A 116 3.65 16.02 -6.83
N MET A 117 2.45 16.30 -6.34
CA MET A 117 1.55 15.28 -5.80
C MET A 117 1.13 14.25 -6.86
N VAL A 118 0.72 14.72 -8.03
CA VAL A 118 0.29 13.85 -9.13
C VAL A 118 1.46 13.01 -9.64
N LEU A 119 2.65 13.60 -9.76
CA LEU A 119 3.83 12.91 -10.26
C LEU A 119 4.32 11.85 -9.27
N THR A 120 4.38 12.18 -7.98
CA THR A 120 4.80 11.23 -6.93
C THR A 120 3.82 10.07 -6.78
N THR A 121 2.52 10.36 -6.70
CA THR A 121 1.47 9.33 -6.61
C THR A 121 1.35 8.53 -7.92
N GLY A 122 1.51 9.19 -9.07
CA GLY A 122 1.43 8.54 -10.38
C GLY A 122 2.57 7.56 -10.62
N ILE A 123 3.80 7.92 -10.26
CA ILE A 123 4.94 7.00 -10.31
C ILE A 123 4.69 5.81 -9.37
N TYR A 124 4.23 6.07 -8.14
CA TYR A 124 3.94 5.00 -7.18
C TYR A 124 2.83 4.04 -7.67
N ALA A 125 1.78 4.58 -8.28
CA ALA A 125 0.72 3.76 -8.87
C ALA A 125 1.22 2.96 -10.08
N ALA A 126 2.12 3.54 -10.88
CA ALA A 126 2.70 2.89 -12.06
C ALA A 126 3.63 1.71 -11.71
N THR A 127 4.26 1.71 -10.53
CA THR A 127 5.07 0.57 -10.08
C THR A 127 4.25 -0.62 -9.60
N GLY A 128 2.93 -0.49 -9.48
CA GLY A 128 2.04 -1.58 -9.03
C GLY A 128 2.15 -1.87 -7.53
N PHE A 129 2.72 -0.95 -6.75
CA PHE A 129 2.71 -1.06 -5.30
C PHE A 129 1.34 -0.66 -4.75
N GLU A 130 0.88 -1.41 -3.74
CA GLU A 130 -0.33 -1.04 -3.02
C GLU A 130 -0.10 0.23 -2.21
N ILE A 131 -1.08 1.12 -2.17
CA ILE A 131 -1.01 2.34 -1.35
C ILE A 131 -1.31 1.97 0.09
N THR A 132 -0.24 1.84 0.88
CA THR A 132 -0.33 1.53 2.31
C THR A 132 -0.35 2.81 3.16
N PRO A 133 -0.74 2.74 4.44
CA PRO A 133 -0.64 3.87 5.36
C PRO A 133 0.76 4.48 5.45
N GLU A 134 1.79 3.64 5.35
CA GLU A 134 3.19 4.08 5.36
C GLU A 134 3.52 4.87 4.09
N ALA A 135 3.01 4.47 2.93
CA ALA A 135 3.19 5.20 1.69
C ALA A 135 2.61 6.62 1.76
N ILE A 136 1.44 6.79 2.40
CA ILE A 136 0.82 8.11 2.60
C ILE A 136 1.72 9.01 3.46
N ILE A 137 2.36 8.48 4.50
CA ILE A 137 3.34 9.26 5.29
C ILE A 137 4.51 9.72 4.40
N GLY A 138 4.98 8.83 3.52
CA GLY A 138 5.99 9.18 2.51
C GLY A 138 5.55 10.32 1.60
N PHE A 139 4.32 10.28 1.08
CA PHE A 139 3.79 11.36 0.24
C PHE A 139 3.71 12.69 0.99
N LEU A 140 3.20 12.69 2.22
CA LEU A 140 3.14 13.90 3.04
C LEU A 140 4.54 14.47 3.33
N THR A 141 5.54 13.62 3.48
CA THR A 141 6.94 14.02 3.67
C THR A 141 7.50 14.72 2.43
N VAL A 142 7.34 14.10 1.25
CA VAL A 142 7.78 14.70 -0.02
C VAL A 142 7.07 16.02 -0.28
N LEU A 143 5.76 16.09 -0.04
CA LEU A 143 5.00 17.33 -0.16
C LEU A 143 5.50 18.41 0.81
N SER A 144 5.91 18.05 2.02
CA SER A 144 6.44 19.01 3.00
C SER A 144 7.76 19.63 2.54
N PHE A 145 8.64 18.83 1.95
CA PHE A 145 9.87 19.36 1.32
C PHE A 145 9.56 20.22 0.10
N SER A 146 8.64 19.78 -0.77
CA SER A 146 8.21 20.56 -1.92
C SER A 146 7.58 21.91 -1.52
N LEU A 147 6.81 21.92 -0.44
CA LEU A 147 6.22 23.13 0.11
C LEU A 147 7.30 24.09 0.62
N TYR A 148 8.30 23.58 1.35
CA TYR A 148 9.42 24.37 1.83
C TYR A 148 10.18 25.03 0.67
N ASP A 149 10.51 24.26 -0.36
CA ASP A 149 11.20 24.76 -1.55
C ASP A 149 10.38 25.86 -2.26
N THR A 150 9.07 25.65 -2.40
CA THR A 150 8.16 26.62 -3.02
C THR A 150 8.07 27.94 -2.23
N VAL A 151 8.19 27.90 -0.90
CA VAL A 151 8.07 29.08 -0.01
C VAL A 151 9.35 29.91 0.03
N VAL A 152 10.52 29.27 -0.02
CA VAL A 152 11.81 29.94 0.18
C VAL A 152 12.30 30.68 -1.07
N VAL A 153 11.81 30.30 -2.25
CA VAL A 153 12.10 30.93 -3.55
C VAL A 153 11.29 32.21 -3.76
#